data_AF-A0A0Q9A232-F1
#
_entry.id   AF-A0A0Q9A232-F1
#
_cell.length_a   1.000
_cell.length_b   1.000
_cell.length_c   1.000
_cell.angle_alpha   90.00
_cell.angle_beta   90.00
_cell.angle_gamma   90.00
#
_symmetry.space_group_name_H-M   'P 1'
#
loop_
_entity.id
_entity.type
_entity.pdbx_description
1 polymer ?
#
loop_
_entity_poly.entity_id
_entity_poly.type
_entity_poly.pdbx_seq_one_letter_code
_entity_poly.pdbx_strand_id
1 'polypeptide(L)'
;MSNTFTLDALHTETKRRYEPVKIVLSDESTVELKPLIRLGSKARASVIATIREITKIEARDDLDDDEEDELADEIAERVCEAVTKIIRSVASSPRKLLAQLDAEEDVRIRSELYTGVLRRWTGDTQVGEAESSPS
;
A
#
# COMPACT_ATOMS: atom_id res chain seq x y z
N MET A 1 30.39 -10.09 16.33
CA MET A 1 29.38 -9.29 15.60
C MET A 1 29.17 -8.01 16.40
N SER A 2 29.64 -6.87 15.92
CA SER A 2 29.49 -5.61 16.67
C SER A 2 28.04 -5.14 16.54
N ASN A 3 27.32 -5.20 17.66
CA ASN A 3 25.97 -4.67 17.81
C ASN A 3 26.01 -3.13 17.91
N THR A 4 26.65 -2.48 16.93
CA THR A 4 26.85 -1.03 16.91
C THR A 4 25.79 -0.39 16.03
N PHE A 5 24.75 0.10 16.68
CA PHE A 5 23.77 1.01 16.09
C PHE A 5 24.43 2.37 15.83
N THR A 6 24.44 2.83 14.58
CA THR A 6 25.07 4.11 14.19
C THR A 6 24.03 5.20 14.01
N LEU A 7 24.37 6.43 14.40
CA LEU A 7 23.49 7.60 14.20
C LEU A 7 23.23 7.87 12.71
N ASP A 8 24.16 7.54 11.83
CA ASP A 8 24.00 7.70 10.38
C ASP A 8 22.94 6.74 9.81
N ALA A 9 22.91 5.50 10.30
CA ALA A 9 21.86 4.54 9.94
C ALA A 9 20.48 5.03 10.41
N LEU A 10 20.37 5.49 11.66
CA LEU A 10 19.13 6.07 12.19
C LEU A 10 18.68 7.31 11.40
N HIS A 11 19.61 8.18 11.04
CA HIS A 11 19.31 9.39 10.28
C HIS A 11 18.79 9.06 8.87
N THR A 12 19.43 8.09 8.20
CA THR A 12 19.03 7.62 6.87
C THR A 12 17.64 6.98 6.90
N GLU A 13 17.40 6.07 7.84
CA GLU A 13 16.12 5.40 8.02
C GLU A 13 15.01 6.41 8.37
N THR A 14 15.31 7.34 9.28
CA THR A 14 14.38 8.40 9.64
C THR A 14 14.04 9.25 8.43
N LYS A 15 15.02 9.72 7.65
CA LYS A 15 14.78 10.52 6.46
C LYS A 15 13.89 9.78 5.45
N ARG A 16 14.17 8.50 5.20
CA ARG A 16 13.37 7.64 4.29
C ARG A 16 11.89 7.59 4.66
N ARG A 17 11.55 7.50 5.95
CA ARG A 17 10.15 7.50 6.43
C ARG A 17 9.38 8.79 6.13
N TYR A 18 10.09 9.90 5.94
CA TYR A 18 9.48 11.18 5.57
C TYR A 18 9.51 11.44 4.05
N GLU A 19 10.18 10.60 3.26
CA GLU A 19 10.23 10.76 1.82
C GLU A 19 8.99 10.13 1.16
N PRO A 20 8.44 10.74 0.09
CA PRO A 20 7.37 10.13 -0.67
C PRO A 20 7.88 8.95 -1.48
N VAL A 21 7.03 7.93 -1.64
CA VAL A 21 7.31 6.84 -2.57
C VAL A 21 7.06 7.34 -3.99
N LYS A 22 8.05 7.20 -4.86
CA LYS A 22 7.98 7.64 -6.26
C LYS A 22 7.66 6.45 -7.15
N ILE A 23 6.63 6.59 -7.97
CA ILE A 23 6.24 5.61 -8.99
C ILE A 23 6.44 6.25 -10.35
N VAL A 24 7.31 5.66 -11.16
CA VAL A 24 7.51 6.07 -12.55
C VAL A 24 6.50 5.30 -13.41
N LEU A 25 5.71 6.05 -14.17
CA LEU A 25 4.68 5.55 -15.05
C LEU A 25 5.24 5.26 -16.45
N SER A 26 4.49 4.54 -17.27
CA SER A 26 4.90 4.19 -18.65
C SER A 26 5.10 5.40 -19.58
N ASP A 27 4.52 6.55 -19.25
CA ASP A 27 4.70 7.82 -19.96
C ASP A 27 5.89 8.64 -19.43
N GLU A 28 6.79 7.99 -18.67
CA GLU A 28 7.93 8.58 -17.96
C GLU A 28 7.54 9.62 -16.88
N SER A 29 6.24 9.82 -16.63
CA SER A 29 5.79 10.73 -15.58
C SER A 29 5.95 10.08 -14.21
N THR A 30 6.19 10.90 -13.18
CA THR A 30 6.35 10.41 -11.79
C THR A 30 5.15 10.79 -10.95
N VAL A 31 4.55 9.81 -10.28
CA VAL A 31 3.55 10.01 -9.23
C VAL A 31 4.21 9.82 -7.87
N GLU A 32 3.94 10.75 -6.95
CA GLU A 32 4.46 10.68 -5.58
C GLU A 32 3.34 10.26 -4.64
N LEU A 33 3.58 9.22 -3.84
CA LEU A 33 2.71 8.80 -2.75
C LEU A 33 3.24 9.38 -1.45
N LYS A 34 2.46 10.31 -0.87
CA LYS A 34 2.81 11.01 0.36
C LYS A 34 2.91 10.02 1.52
N PRO A 35 3.95 10.12 2.38
CA PRO A 35 4.09 9.18 3.48
C PRO A 35 3.02 9.44 4.55
N LEU A 36 2.60 8.37 5.23
CA LEU A 36 1.50 8.40 6.20
C LEU A 36 1.72 9.48 7.29
N ILE A 37 2.96 9.64 7.75
CA ILE A 37 3.34 10.65 8.77
C ILE A 37 3.11 12.10 8.32
N ARG A 38 3.09 12.36 7.00
CA ARG A 38 2.84 13.69 6.45
C ARG A 38 1.36 13.95 6.16
N LEU A 39 0.46 12.97 6.36
CA LEU A 39 -0.98 13.18 6.25
C LEU A 39 -1.55 13.88 7.48
N GLY A 40 -2.62 14.67 7.30
CA GLY A 40 -3.36 15.23 8.43
C GLY A 40 -4.10 14.14 9.22
N SER A 41 -4.35 14.35 10.50
CA SER A 41 -4.94 13.36 11.42
C SER A 41 -6.17 12.63 10.85
N LYS A 42 -7.14 13.36 10.29
CA LYS A 42 -8.34 12.80 9.67
C LYS A 42 -8.03 11.90 8.47
N ALA A 43 -7.16 12.34 7.57
CA ALA A 43 -6.77 11.57 6.39
C ALA A 43 -5.99 10.31 6.80
N ARG A 44 -5.05 10.45 7.76
CA ARG A 44 -4.31 9.33 8.33
C ARG A 44 -5.22 8.27 8.94
N ALA A 45 -6.19 8.67 9.76
CA ALA A 45 -7.15 7.75 10.37
C ALA A 45 -8.00 7.02 9.32
N SER A 46 -8.46 7.74 8.29
CA SER A 46 -9.21 7.15 7.18
C SER A 46 -8.37 6.11 6.42
N VAL A 47 -7.14 6.44 6.09
CA VAL A 47 -6.24 5.53 5.36
C VAL A 47 -5.93 4.28 6.20
N ILE A 48 -5.66 4.42 7.50
CA ILE A 48 -5.46 3.27 8.40
C ILE A 48 -6.72 2.39 8.48
N ALA A 49 -7.91 2.98 8.52
CA ALA A 49 -9.16 2.23 8.52
C ALA A 49 -9.33 1.41 7.23
N THR A 50 -9.03 2.01 6.07
CA THR A 50 -9.08 1.32 4.78
C THR A 50 -8.02 0.22 4.67
N ILE A 51 -6.83 0.40 5.22
CA ILE A 51 -5.81 -0.68 5.25
C ILE A 51 -6.32 -1.88 6.04
N ARG A 52 -6.98 -1.66 7.19
CA ARG A 52 -7.59 -2.74 7.98
C ARG A 52 -8.76 -3.41 7.26
N GLU A 53 -9.51 -2.67 6.45
CA GLU A 53 -10.57 -3.21 5.59
C GLU A 53 -9.96 -4.16 4.55
N ILE A 54 -8.87 -3.76 3.88
CA ILE A 54 -8.15 -4.60 2.92
C ILE A 54 -7.65 -5.88 3.58
N THR A 55 -6.98 -5.79 4.72
CA THR A 55 -6.50 -6.98 5.45
C THR A 55 -7.64 -7.95 5.81
N LYS A 56 -8.85 -7.45 6.11
CA LYS A 56 -10.01 -8.29 6.37
C LYS A 56 -10.58 -8.93 5.11
N ILE A 57 -10.60 -8.20 4.00
CA ILE A 57 -11.03 -8.73 2.70
C ILE A 57 -10.10 -9.87 2.28
N GLU A 58 -8.78 -9.69 2.47
CA GLU A 58 -7.77 -10.69 2.13
C GLU A 58 -7.71 -11.86 3.12
N ALA A 59 -8.27 -11.73 4.33
CA ALA A 59 -8.06 -12.71 5.40
C ALA A 59 -8.54 -14.12 5.05
N ARG A 60 -9.56 -14.30 4.19
CA ARG A 60 -10.06 -15.59 3.64
C ARG A 60 -10.31 -16.75 4.63
N ASP A 61 -10.05 -16.56 5.93
CA ASP A 61 -10.06 -17.59 6.99
C ASP A 61 -11.43 -18.25 7.21
N ASP A 62 -12.50 -17.63 6.70
CA ASP A 62 -13.89 -18.08 6.84
C ASP A 62 -14.48 -18.74 5.57
N LEU A 63 -13.71 -18.82 4.47
CA LEU A 63 -14.15 -19.41 3.20
C LEU A 63 -13.53 -20.81 3.01
N ASP A 64 -14.28 -21.73 2.41
CA ASP A 64 -13.70 -22.97 1.87
C ASP A 64 -13.13 -22.77 0.46
N ASP A 65 -12.36 -23.74 -0.05
CA ASP A 65 -11.68 -23.64 -1.35
C ASP A 65 -12.66 -23.39 -2.53
N ASP A 66 -13.88 -23.95 -2.46
CA ASP A 66 -14.89 -23.81 -3.52
C ASP A 66 -15.52 -22.41 -3.48
N GLU A 67 -15.82 -21.89 -2.29
CA GLU A 67 -16.29 -20.50 -2.08
C GLU A 67 -15.19 -19.48 -2.41
N GLU A 68 -13.93 -19.82 -2.16
CA GLU A 68 -12.76 -18.97 -2.43
C GLU A 68 -12.61 -18.69 -3.93
N ASP A 69 -12.79 -19.71 -4.77
CA ASP A 69 -12.70 -19.63 -6.22
C ASP A 69 -13.92 -18.91 -6.84
N GLU A 70 -15.13 -19.14 -6.31
CA GLU A 70 -16.35 -18.47 -6.77
C GLU A 70 -16.34 -16.97 -6.46
N LEU A 71 -15.81 -16.58 -5.30
CA LEU A 71 -15.75 -15.18 -4.86
C LEU A 71 -14.44 -14.47 -5.22
N ALA A 72 -13.48 -15.16 -5.84
CA ALA A 72 -12.15 -14.62 -6.11
C ALA A 72 -12.19 -13.29 -6.89
N ASP A 73 -13.04 -13.19 -7.91
CA ASP A 73 -13.16 -11.98 -8.73
C ASP A 73 -13.80 -10.84 -7.93
N GLU A 74 -14.82 -11.12 -7.12
CA GLU A 74 -15.47 -10.13 -6.25
C GLU A 74 -14.52 -9.61 -5.16
N ILE A 75 -13.73 -10.51 -4.57
CA ILE A 75 -12.69 -10.16 -3.58
C ILE A 75 -11.65 -9.24 -4.24
N ALA A 76 -11.18 -9.59 -5.45
CA ALA A 76 -10.24 -8.80 -6.22
C ALA A 76 -10.77 -7.38 -6.52
N GLU A 77 -12.05 -7.25 -6.91
CA GLU A 77 -12.70 -5.95 -7.11
C GLU A 77 -12.73 -5.11 -5.82
N ARG A 78 -13.13 -5.71 -4.70
CA ARG A 78 -13.18 -5.02 -3.40
C ARG A 78 -11.81 -4.53 -2.96
N VAL A 79 -10.75 -5.31 -3.20
CA VAL A 79 -9.36 -4.89 -2.96
C VAL A 79 -9.01 -3.68 -3.84
N CYS A 80 -9.28 -3.73 -5.14
CA CYS A 80 -9.03 -2.62 -6.06
C CYS A 80 -9.73 -1.33 -5.61
N GLU A 81 -11.01 -1.43 -5.21
CA GLU A 81 -11.78 -0.28 -4.72
C GLU A 81 -11.21 0.31 -3.43
N ALA A 82 -10.82 -0.54 -2.48
CA ALA A 82 -10.25 -0.09 -1.22
C ALA A 82 -8.87 0.57 -1.42
N VAL A 83 -8.00 -0.02 -2.24
CA VAL A 83 -6.70 0.60 -2.57
C VAL A 83 -6.89 1.90 -3.35
N THR A 84 -7.90 1.99 -4.22
CA THR A 84 -8.25 3.23 -4.93
C THR A 84 -8.54 4.38 -3.97
N LYS A 85 -9.28 4.13 -2.87
CA LYS A 85 -9.54 5.12 -1.81
C LYS A 85 -8.23 5.63 -1.19
N ILE A 86 -7.27 4.74 -0.95
CA ILE A 86 -5.95 5.09 -0.42
C ILE A 86 -5.16 5.94 -1.42
N ILE A 87 -5.05 5.50 -2.67
CA ILE A 87 -4.32 6.22 -3.74
C ILE A 87 -4.86 7.64 -3.89
N ARG A 88 -6.19 7.82 -3.90
CA ARG A 88 -6.82 9.15 -3.97
C ARG A 88 -6.46 10.05 -2.79
N SER A 89 -6.14 9.48 -1.62
CA SER A 89 -5.77 10.24 -0.43
C SER A 89 -4.30 10.63 -0.40
N VAL A 90 -3.40 9.80 -0.95
CA VAL A 90 -1.95 9.94 -0.76
C VAL A 90 -1.19 10.36 -2.01
N ALA A 91 -1.72 10.12 -3.21
CA ALA A 91 -1.01 10.38 -4.46
C ALA A 91 -1.07 11.85 -4.90
N SER A 92 0.01 12.35 -5.50
CA SER A 92 0.06 13.67 -6.15
C SER A 92 -0.79 13.75 -7.42
N SER A 93 -0.92 12.64 -8.15
CA SER A 93 -1.68 12.53 -9.40
C SER A 93 -2.47 11.22 -9.45
N PRO A 94 -3.50 11.05 -8.59
CA PRO A 94 -4.19 9.77 -8.42
C PRO A 94 -4.83 9.28 -9.71
N ARG A 95 -5.43 10.17 -10.52
CA ARG A 95 -6.09 9.76 -11.78
C ARG A 95 -5.13 9.10 -12.78
N LYS A 96 -3.88 9.58 -12.84
CA LYS A 96 -2.87 9.01 -13.77
C LYS A 96 -2.44 7.61 -13.35
N LEU A 97 -2.15 7.44 -12.05
CA LEU A 97 -1.77 6.15 -11.51
C LEU A 97 -2.92 5.14 -11.65
N LEU A 98 -4.14 5.52 -11.27
CA LEU A 98 -5.31 4.65 -11.38
C LEU A 98 -5.57 4.26 -12.83
N ALA A 99 -5.50 5.19 -13.79
CA ALA A 99 -5.72 4.87 -15.20
C ALA A 99 -4.73 3.83 -15.77
N GLN A 100 -3.49 3.78 -15.27
CA GLN A 100 -2.53 2.74 -15.68
C GLN A 100 -2.77 1.40 -15.00
N LEU A 101 -3.22 1.42 -13.73
CA LEU A 101 -3.60 0.19 -13.04
C LEU A 101 -4.89 -0.41 -13.62
N ASP A 102 -5.87 0.44 -13.97
CA ASP A 102 -7.16 0.05 -14.56
C ASP A 102 -7.06 -0.37 -16.02
N ALA A 103 -5.89 -0.18 -16.66
CA ALA A 103 -5.64 -0.67 -18.01
C ALA A 103 -5.47 -2.19 -18.07
N GLU A 104 -5.23 -2.83 -16.91
CA GLU A 104 -5.28 -4.30 -16.79
C GLU A 104 -6.74 -4.77 -16.77
N GLU A 105 -7.08 -5.66 -17.71
CA GLU A 105 -8.43 -6.18 -17.91
C GLU A 105 -8.74 -7.34 -16.96
N ASP A 106 -7.74 -8.17 -16.64
CA ASP A 106 -7.89 -9.27 -15.69
C ASP A 106 -7.96 -8.71 -14.26
N VAL A 107 -9.11 -8.89 -13.61
CA VAL A 107 -9.37 -8.31 -12.30
C VAL A 107 -8.44 -8.86 -11.20
N ARG A 108 -8.01 -10.11 -11.32
CA ARG A 108 -7.10 -10.76 -10.36
C ARG A 108 -5.69 -10.21 -10.52
N ILE A 109 -5.22 -10.06 -11.76
CA ILE A 109 -3.92 -9.42 -12.03
C ILE A 109 -3.96 -7.96 -11.59
N ARG A 110 -5.05 -7.25 -11.90
CA ARG A 110 -5.25 -5.86 -11.48
C ARG A 110 -5.20 -5.74 -9.96
N SER A 111 -5.89 -6.59 -9.21
CA SER A 111 -5.84 -6.55 -7.74
C SER A 111 -4.42 -6.77 -7.21
N GLU A 112 -3.64 -7.67 -7.81
CA GLU A 112 -2.24 -7.87 -7.46
C GLU A 112 -1.38 -6.63 -7.73
N LEU A 113 -1.61 -5.91 -8.84
CA LEU A 113 -0.94 -4.65 -9.12
C LEU A 113 -1.29 -3.57 -8.09
N TYR A 114 -2.58 -3.43 -7.75
CA TYR A 114 -3.05 -2.50 -6.71
C TYR A 114 -2.42 -2.84 -5.35
N THR A 115 -2.42 -4.12 -4.96
CA THR A 115 -1.80 -4.60 -3.71
C THR A 115 -0.29 -4.41 -3.72
N GLY A 116 0.39 -4.60 -4.86
CA GLY A 116 1.82 -4.32 -5.02
C GLY A 116 2.17 -2.85 -4.77
N VAL A 117 1.37 -1.92 -5.32
CA VAL A 117 1.50 -0.49 -5.04
C VAL A 117 1.28 -0.19 -3.56
N LEU A 118 0.25 -0.79 -2.95
CA LEU A 118 -0.04 -0.61 -1.53
C LEU A 118 1.14 -1.11 -0.66
N ARG A 119 1.62 -2.34 -0.88
CA ARG A 119 2.74 -2.95 -0.13
C ARG A 119 4.01 -2.12 -0.24
N ARG A 120 4.35 -1.63 -1.44
CA ARG A 120 5.50 -0.75 -1.64
C ARG A 120 5.37 0.53 -0.82
N TRP A 121 4.18 1.12 -0.75
CA TRP A 121 3.91 2.33 -0.01
C TRP A 121 3.84 2.10 1.51
N THR A 122 3.19 1.05 1.99
CA THR A 122 3.09 0.74 3.43
C THR A 122 4.42 0.32 4.02
N GLY A 123 5.26 -0.41 3.27
CA GLY A 123 6.62 -0.80 3.68
C GLY A 123 7.54 0.41 3.87
N ASP A 124 7.52 1.39 2.97
CA ASP A 124 8.35 2.60 3.11
C ASP A 124 7.80 3.59 4.17
N THR A 125 6.51 3.50 4.50
CA THR A 125 5.85 4.41 5.45
C THR A 125 5.61 3.81 6.83
N GLN A 126 6.04 2.55 7.03
CA GLN A 126 5.84 1.72 8.21
C GLN A 126 4.42 1.81 8.78
N VAL A 127 3.44 1.42 7.98
CA VAL A 127 2.11 1.11 8.51
C VAL A 127 2.17 -0.26 9.19
N GLY A 128 2.66 -0.27 10.43
CA GLY A 128 2.59 -1.44 11.30
C GLY A 128 3.69 -2.47 11.08
N GLU A 129 4.96 -2.07 11.15
CA GLU A 129 6.03 -2.97 11.57
C GLU A 129 6.93 -2.20 12.53
N ALA A 130 6.54 -2.21 13.81
CA ALA A 130 7.59 -2.28 14.81
C ALA A 130 8.27 -3.62 14.53
N GLU A 131 9.38 -3.59 13.81
CA GLU A 131 10.28 -4.74 13.72
C GLU A 131 10.47 -5.21 15.16
N SER A 132 10.01 -6.43 15.45
CA SER A 132 10.26 -7.02 16.74
C SER A 132 11.78 -7.12 16.85
N SER A 133 12.37 -6.31 17.74
CA SER A 133 13.79 -6.42 18.07
C SER A 133 14.11 -7.89 18.30
N PRO A 134 15.12 -8.46 17.61
CA PRO A 134 15.49 -9.84 17.84
C PRO A 134 15.89 -9.98 19.32
N SER A 135 15.15 -10.82 20.04
CA SER A 135 15.51 -11.26 21.40
C SER A 135 16.55 -12.37 21.32
#